data_AF-A0A437QG58-F1
#
_entry.id   AF-A0A437QG58-F1
#
_cell.length_a   1.000
_cell.length_b   1.000
_cell.length_c   1.000
_cell.angle_alpha   90.00
_cell.angle_beta   90.00
_cell.angle_gamma   90.00
#
_symmetry.space_group_name_H-M   'P 1'
#
loop_
_entity.id
_entity.type
_entity.pdbx_description
1 polymer ?
#
loop_
_entity_poly.entity_id
_entity_poly.type
_entity_poly.pdbx_seq_one_letter_code
_entity_poly.pdbx_strand_id
1 'polypeptide(L)'
;MFGLIEVTMNKSRQQAHFRKRVAIVLFVLAALIVIASMFGISSPNTETAKTSMEAAGRKTGFYLVPALFALVGWFFYSSAQSKALEAESIETSSATKT
;
A
#
# COMPACT_ATOMS: atom_id res chain seq x y z
N MET A 1 -9.19 -5.85 -34.00
CA MET A 1 -8.01 -6.14 -33.17
C MET A 1 -7.55 -4.91 -32.35
N PHE A 2 -7.54 -3.71 -32.93
CA PHE A 2 -7.17 -2.45 -32.24
C PHE A 2 -8.02 -2.10 -31.01
N GLY A 3 -9.35 -2.21 -31.08
CA GLY A 3 -10.22 -1.86 -29.93
C GLY A 3 -10.05 -2.77 -28.69
N LEU A 4 -9.56 -4.00 -28.86
CA LEU A 4 -9.31 -4.91 -27.74
C LEU A 4 -8.04 -4.50 -26.97
N ILE A 5 -7.02 -4.02 -27.68
CA ILE A 5 -5.74 -3.52 -27.15
C ILE A 5 -5.97 -2.25 -26.34
N GLU A 6 -6.77 -1.33 -26.87
CA GLU A 6 -7.11 -0.05 -26.24
C GLU A 6 -7.90 -0.23 -24.93
N VAL A 7 -8.86 -1.16 -24.91
CA VAL A 7 -9.62 -1.52 -23.70
C VAL A 7 -8.72 -2.17 -22.65
N THR A 8 -7.79 -3.05 -23.04
CA THR A 8 -6.83 -3.64 -22.09
C THR A 8 -5.89 -2.60 -21.50
N MET A 9 -5.36 -1.67 -22.31
CA MET A 9 -4.49 -0.58 -21.85
C MET A 9 -5.17 0.31 -20.82
N ASN A 10 -6.40 0.74 -21.10
CA ASN A 10 -7.15 1.61 -20.20
C ASN A 10 -7.42 0.92 -18.84
N LYS A 11 -7.76 -0.38 -18.87
CA LYS A 11 -7.94 -1.19 -17.65
C LYS A 11 -6.64 -1.33 -16.86
N SER A 12 -5.50 -1.59 -17.51
CA SER A 12 -4.18 -1.70 -16.85
C SER A 12 -3.74 -0.40 -16.19
N ARG A 13 -3.90 0.73 -16.88
CA ARG A 13 -3.61 2.08 -16.34
C ARG A 13 -4.51 2.43 -15.16
N GLN A 14 -5.82 2.19 -15.26
CA GLN A 14 -6.73 2.41 -14.12
C GLN A 14 -6.35 1.57 -12.90
N GLN A 15 -6.00 0.30 -13.09
CA GLN A 15 -5.56 -0.56 -12.00
C GLN A 15 -4.24 -0.09 -11.37
N ALA A 16 -3.26 0.34 -12.16
CA ALA A 16 -2.01 0.89 -11.64
C ALA A 16 -2.24 2.16 -10.81
N HIS A 17 -3.08 3.09 -11.29
CA HIS A 17 -3.45 4.30 -10.57
C HIS A 17 -4.19 4.01 -9.26
N PHE A 18 -5.14 3.07 -9.28
CA PHE A 18 -5.86 2.66 -8.07
C PHE A 18 -4.91 2.05 -7.04
N ARG A 19 -4.06 1.11 -7.43
CA ARG A 19 -3.07 0.47 -6.54
C ARG A 19 -2.10 1.49 -5.94
N LYS A 20 -1.65 2.47 -6.73
CA LYS A 20 -0.79 3.56 -6.25
C LYS A 20 -1.51 4.43 -5.22
N ARG A 21 -2.78 4.76 -5.42
CA ARG A 21 -3.58 5.51 -4.43
C ARG A 21 -3.74 4.73 -3.13
N VAL A 22 -4.03 3.42 -3.21
CA VAL A 22 -4.11 2.55 -2.02
C VAL A 22 -2.79 2.54 -1.26
N ALA A 23 -1.66 2.39 -1.95
CA ALA A 23 -0.34 2.43 -1.34
C ALA A 23 -0.08 3.76 -0.60
N ILE A 24 -0.41 4.90 -1.23
CA ILE A 24 -0.25 6.23 -0.62
C ILE A 24 -1.10 6.34 0.65
N VAL A 25 -2.37 5.92 0.61
CA VAL A 25 -3.25 5.96 1.78
C VAL A 25 -2.67 5.13 2.93
N LEU A 26 -2.14 3.93 2.64
CA LEU A 26 -1.51 3.07 3.65
C LEU A 26 -0.26 3.72 4.25
N PHE A 27 0.59 4.35 3.43
CA PHE A 27 1.75 5.07 3.93
C PHE A 27 1.38 6.28 4.78
N VAL A 28 0.37 7.05 4.37
CA VAL A 28 -0.12 8.19 5.16
C VAL A 28 -0.67 7.73 6.50
N LEU A 29 -1.47 6.66 6.53
CA LEU A 29 -1.98 6.08 7.78
C LEU A 29 -0.84 5.60 8.69
N ALA A 30 0.15 4.89 8.13
CA ALA A 30 1.33 4.46 8.88
C ALA A 30 2.08 5.66 9.48
N ALA A 31 2.31 6.71 8.68
CA ALA A 31 2.99 7.93 9.14
C ALA A 31 2.21 8.65 10.24
N LEU A 32 0.89 8.79 10.09
CA LEU A 32 0.02 9.42 11.10
C LEU A 32 0.07 8.66 12.43
N ILE A 33 0.06 7.32 12.40
CA ILE A 33 0.16 6.49 13.61
C ILE A 33 1.53 6.68 14.28
N VAL A 34 2.61 6.69 13.52
CA VAL A 34 3.97 6.93 14.05
C VAL A 34 4.06 8.32 14.67
N ILE A 35 3.58 9.35 13.97
CA ILE A 35 3.55 10.73 14.46
C ILE A 35 2.74 10.81 15.76
N ALA A 36 1.51 10.28 15.79
CA ALA A 36 0.67 10.28 16.98
C ALA A 36 1.34 9.57 18.17
N SER A 37 2.08 8.49 17.89
CA SER A 37 2.85 7.75 18.91
C SER A 37 4.05 8.57 19.43
N MET A 38 4.74 9.30 18.55
CA MET A 38 5.88 10.15 18.92
C MET A 38 5.47 11.37 19.76
N PHE A 39 4.33 11.97 19.44
CA PHE A 39 3.79 13.12 20.20
C PHE A 39 3.02 12.71 21.47
N GLY A 40 2.96 11.41 21.79
CA GLY A 40 2.25 10.89 22.96
C GLY A 40 0.73 11.04 22.89
N ILE A 41 0.18 11.34 21.69
CA ILE A 41 -1.26 11.46 21.44
C ILE A 41 -1.90 10.07 21.50
N SER A 42 -1.18 9.03 21.05
CA SER A 42 -1.59 7.64 21.24
C SER A 42 -0.50 6.86 21.96
N SER A 43 -0.90 6.11 22.98
CA SER A 43 -0.03 5.22 23.74
C SER A 43 -0.67 3.83 23.83
N PRO A 44 0.13 2.76 23.93
CA PRO A 44 -0.39 1.42 24.09
C PRO A 44 -1.11 1.30 25.45
N ASN A 45 -2.44 1.19 25.42
CA ASN A 45 -3.25 0.98 26.62
C ASN A 45 -2.98 -0.42 27.20
N THR A 46 -2.20 -0.44 28.28
CA THR A 46 -1.83 -1.66 29.01
C THR A 46 -2.51 -1.77 30.38
N GLU A 47 -3.29 -0.77 30.79
CA GLU A 47 -3.95 -0.73 32.10
C GLU A 47 -5.04 -1.79 32.25
N THR A 48 -5.58 -2.26 31.13
CA THR A 48 -6.62 -3.31 31.09
C THR A 48 -6.05 -4.71 30.86
N ALA A 49 -4.73 -4.89 30.83
CA ALA A 49 -4.09 -6.19 30.66
C ALA A 49 -4.08 -6.97 31.99
N LYS A 50 -4.55 -8.22 31.96
CA LYS A 50 -4.62 -9.07 33.17
C LYS A 50 -3.31 -9.82 33.45
N THR A 51 -2.43 -9.89 32.46
CA THR A 51 -1.14 -10.61 32.54
C THR A 51 -0.02 -9.80 31.88
N SER A 52 1.23 -10.06 32.28
CA SER A 52 2.43 -9.44 31.68
C SER A 52 2.58 -9.77 30.19
N MET A 53 2.17 -10.98 29.79
CA MET A 53 2.20 -11.43 28.39
C MET A 53 1.18 -10.66 27.53
N GLU A 54 -0.01 -10.38 28.06
CA GLU A 54 -1.03 -9.58 27.38
C GLU A 54 -0.56 -8.13 27.20
N ALA A 55 0.06 -7.54 28.22
CA ALA A 55 0.63 -6.19 28.13
C ALA A 55 1.75 -6.10 27.08
N ALA A 56 2.64 -7.11 27.04
CA ALA A 56 3.69 -7.20 26.04
C ALA A 56 3.12 -7.36 24.61
N GLY A 57 2.09 -8.20 24.45
CA GLY A 57 1.39 -8.36 23.18
C GLY A 57 0.77 -7.06 22.67
N ARG A 58 0.10 -6.29 23.54
CA ARG A 58 -0.50 -5.00 23.18
C ARG A 58 0.52 -3.95 22.78
N LYS A 59 1.64 -3.84 23.50
CA LYS A 59 2.75 -2.93 23.13
C LYS A 59 3.33 -3.31 21.78
N THR A 60 3.63 -4.59 21.59
CA THR A 60 4.23 -5.09 20.34
C THR A 60 3.28 -4.88 19.16
N GLY A 61 1.98 -5.20 19.33
CA GLY A 61 0.95 -4.97 18.32
C GLY A 61 0.83 -3.49 17.94
N PHE A 62 0.81 -2.59 18.92
CA PHE A 62 0.73 -1.15 18.68
C PHE A 62 1.87 -0.62 17.79
N TYR A 63 3.11 -1.08 18.02
CA TYR A 63 4.25 -0.69 17.18
C TYR A 63 4.35 -1.48 15.86
N LEU A 64 3.80 -2.69 15.78
CA LEU A 64 3.78 -3.50 14.56
C LEU A 64 2.76 -3.01 13.53
N VAL A 65 1.62 -2.46 13.94
CA VAL A 65 0.57 -1.97 13.04
C VAL A 65 1.10 -1.00 11.96
N PRO A 66 1.83 0.08 12.28
CA PRO A 66 2.37 0.98 11.27
C PRO A 66 3.38 0.28 10.34
N ALA A 67 4.19 -0.65 10.86
CA ALA A 67 5.12 -1.45 10.04
C ALA A 67 4.37 -2.35 9.05
N LEU A 68 3.27 -2.98 9.47
CA LEU A 68 2.42 -3.78 8.59
C LEU A 68 1.77 -2.92 7.50
N PHE A 69 1.26 -1.73 7.84
CA PHE A 69 0.72 -0.82 6.83
C PHE A 69 1.78 -0.37 5.82
N ALA A 70 3.01 -0.11 6.28
CA ALA A 70 4.13 0.21 5.38
C ALA A 70 4.47 -0.96 4.45
N LEU A 71 4.50 -2.20 4.95
CA LEU A 71 4.77 -3.39 4.14
C LEU A 71 3.68 -3.66 3.09
N VAL A 72 2.41 -3.57 3.48
CA VAL A 72 1.29 -3.73 2.55
C VAL A 72 1.29 -2.60 1.53
N GLY A 73 1.52 -1.35 1.98
CA GLY A 73 1.67 -0.19 1.10
C GLY A 73 2.79 -0.38 0.07
N TRP A 74 3.94 -0.89 0.51
CA TRP A 74 5.06 -1.23 -0.38
C TRP A 74 4.70 -2.28 -1.42
N PHE A 75 4.00 -3.34 -1.02
CA PHE A 75 3.53 -4.38 -1.93
C PHE A 75 2.60 -3.80 -3.02
N PHE A 76 1.62 -2.97 -2.63
CA PHE A 76 0.74 -2.30 -3.58
C PHE A 76 1.49 -1.32 -4.50
N TYR A 77 2.48 -0.61 -3.96
CA TYR A 77 3.32 0.30 -4.74
C TYR A 77 4.16 -0.44 -5.79
N SER A 78 4.83 -1.51 -5.38
CA SER A 78 5.61 -2.37 -6.29
C SER A 78 4.73 -2.99 -7.36
N SER A 79 3.55 -3.50 -6.98
CA SER A 79 2.59 -4.05 -7.92
C SER A 79 2.03 -3.01 -8.91
N ALA A 80 1.85 -1.76 -8.47
CA ALA A 80 1.44 -0.66 -9.34
C ALA A 80 2.50 -0.35 -10.40
N GLN A 81 3.79 -0.41 -10.05
CA GLN A 81 4.88 -0.23 -11.02
C GLN A 81 4.89 -1.33 -12.08
N SER A 82 4.76 -2.60 -11.69
CA SER A 82 4.67 -3.71 -12.65
C SER A 82 3.51 -3.52 -13.65
N LYS A 83 2.35 -3.05 -13.19
CA LYS A 83 1.19 -2.79 -14.06
C LYS A 83 1.35 -1.55 -14.94
N ALA A 84 2.09 -0.54 -14.49
CA ALA A 84 2.43 0.61 -15.34
C ALA A 84 3.36 0.19 -16.48
N LEU A 85 4.38 -0.64 -16.19
CA LEU A 85 5.31 -1.17 -17.20
C LEU A 85 4.60 -2.09 -18.21
N GLU A 86 3.65 -2.91 -17.77
CA GLU A 86 2.81 -3.70 -18.70
C GLU A 86 2.06 -2.79 -19.69
N ALA A 87 1.49 -1.67 -19.22
CA ALA A 87 0.80 -0.73 -20.10
C ALA A 87 1.74 -0.06 -21.12
N GLU A 88 2.96 0.32 -20.71
CA GLU A 88 3.97 0.90 -21.60
C GLU A 88 4.52 -0.11 -22.63
N SER A 89 4.67 -1.38 -22.24
CA SER A 89 5.11 -2.46 -23.15
C SER A 89 4.10 -2.73 -24.27
N ILE A 90 2.81 -2.56 -23.99
CA ILE A 90 1.73 -2.69 -24.98
C ILE A 90 1.77 -1.51 -25.96
N GLU A 91 2.03 -0.29 -25.50
CA GLU A 91 2.22 0.90 -26.37
C GLU A 91 3.36 0.67 -27.36
N THR A 92 4.55 0.27 -26.88
CA THR A 92 5.72 0.03 -27.73
C THR A 92 5.50 -1.12 -28.72
N SER A 93 4.92 -2.25 -28.29
CA SER A 93 4.62 -3.36 -29.21
C SER A 93 3.55 -3.01 -30.26
N SER A 94 2.63 -2.10 -29.96
CA SER A 94 1.61 -1.66 -30.91
C SER A 94 2.15 -0.70 -31.96
N ALA A 95 3.11 0.17 -31.59
CA ALA A 95 3.77 1.11 -32.49
C ALA A 95 4.74 0.44 -33.47
N THR A 96 5.31 -0.72 -33.13
CA THR A 96 6.22 -1.48 -34.04
C THR A 96 5.46 -2.32 -35.07
N LYS A 97 4.14 -2.49 -34.93
CA LYS A 97 3.30 -3.28 -35.86
C LYS A 97 2.59 -2.45 -36.93
N THR A 98 2.83 -1.14 -36.96
CA THR A 98 2.39 -0.20 -38.01
C THR A 98 3.56 0.17 -38.90
#